data_AF-A0AAP0WES5-F1
#
_entry.id   AF-A0AAP0WES5-F1
#
_cell.length_a   1.000
_cell.length_b   1.000
_cell.length_c   1.000
_cell.angle_alpha   90.00
_cell.angle_beta   90.00
_cell.angle_gamma   90.00
#
_symmetry.space_group_name_H-M   'P 1'
#
loop_
_entity.id
_entity.type
_entity.pdbx_description
1 polymer ?
#
loop_
_entity_poly.entity_id
_entity_poly.type
_entity_poly.pdbx_seq_one_letter_code
_entity_poly.pdbx_strand_id
1 'polypeptide(L)' 'MNIRLAESRDAFALSALLAELGYADTAPFIERRLAQLMADDTERLLMAEQGNTVLGFLSLHFIPQLALAG' A
#
# COMPACT_ATOMS: atom_id res chain seq x y z
N MET A 1 -8.56 -15.80 4.83
CA MET A 1 -7.61 -14.78 4.35
C MET A 1 -8.24 -14.10 3.16
N ASN A 2 -8.31 -12.78 3.17
CA ASN A 2 -8.91 -11.93 2.14
C ASN A 2 -7.86 -10.96 1.61
N ILE A 3 -7.93 -10.60 0.33
CA ILE A 3 -7.10 -9.56 -0.27
C ILE A 3 -8.04 -8.47 -0.75
N ARG A 4 -7.81 -7.23 -0.32
CA ARG A 4 -8.62 -6.07 -0.70
C ARG A 4 -7.75 -4.87 -1.03
N LEU A 5 -8.35 -3.85 -1.64
CA LEU A 5 -7.70 -2.55 -1.78
C LEU A 5 -7.46 -1.93 -0.41
N ALA A 6 -6.37 -1.17 -0.31
CA ALA A 6 -6.08 -0.37 0.86
C ALA A 6 -7.11 0.74 1.05
N GLU A 7 -7.39 1.04 2.30
CA GLU A 7 -8.28 2.09 2.75
C GLU A 7 -7.55 2.99 3.73
N SER A 8 -8.03 4.23 3.94
CA SER A 8 -7.37 5.18 4.85
C SER A 8 -7.19 4.65 6.27
N ARG A 9 -8.05 3.71 6.72
CA ARG A 9 -7.92 3.06 8.03
C ARG A 9 -6.68 2.17 8.19
N ASP A 10 -6.05 1.78 7.08
CA ASP A 10 -4.91 0.86 7.10
C ASP A 10 -3.58 1.56 7.43
N ALA A 11 -3.56 2.89 7.54
CA ALA A 11 -2.34 3.66 7.77
C ALA A 11 -1.53 3.18 8.98
N PHE A 12 -2.21 2.86 10.08
CA PHE A 12 -1.56 2.35 11.29
C PHE A 12 -0.93 0.97 11.07
N ALA A 13 -1.68 0.03 10.49
CA ALA A 13 -1.19 -1.31 10.19
C ALA A 13 -0.02 -1.27 9.19
N LEU A 14 -0.11 -0.40 8.18
CA LEU A 14 0.95 -0.19 7.19
C LEU A 14 2.23 0.33 7.85
N SER A 15 2.14 1.29 8.77
CA SER A 15 3.30 1.81 9.50
C SER A 15 3.96 0.73 10.37
N ALA A 16 3.16 -0.09 11.05
CA ALA A 16 3.66 -1.20 11.87
C ALA A 16 4.41 -2.24 11.01
N LEU A 17 3.82 -2.67 9.89
CA LEU A 17 4.45 -3.61 8.97
C LEU A 17 5.74 -3.04 8.34
N LEU A 18 5.75 -1.74 8.02
CA LEU A 18 6.96 -1.06 7.55
C LEU A 18 8.06 -1.01 8.62
N ALA A 19 7.70 -0.78 9.88
CA ALA A 19 8.65 -0.80 10.98
C ALA A 19 9.27 -2.19 11.16
N GLU A 20 8.51 -3.27 11.02
CA GLU A 20 9.01 -4.65 11.03
C GLU A 20 10.00 -4.94 9.89
N LEU A 21 9.86 -4.25 8.75
CA LEU A 21 10.79 -4.31 7.62
C LEU A 21 12.03 -3.41 7.79
N GLY A 22 12.16 -2.70 8.92
CA GLY A 22 13.27 -1.79 9.20
C GLY A 22 13.04 -0.35 8.75
N TYR A 23 11.84 0.00 8.27
CA TYR A 23 11.43 1.36 7.92
C TYR A 23 10.66 1.99 9.09
N ALA A 24 11.35 2.22 10.21
CA ALA A 24 10.80 2.94 11.35
C ALA A 24 10.48 4.41 11.00
N ASP A 25 9.76 5.10 11.89
CA ASP A 25 9.42 6.53 11.76
C ASP A 25 8.58 6.90 10.52
N THR A 26 7.81 5.94 10.01
CA THR A 26 6.87 6.17 8.90
C THR A 26 5.57 6.81 9.36
N ALA A 27 5.18 6.63 10.62
CA ALA A 27 3.93 7.13 11.20
C ALA A 27 3.64 8.62 10.92
N PRO A 28 4.60 9.56 10.98
CA PRO A 28 4.33 10.98 10.73
C PRO A 28 3.87 11.32 9.31
N PHE A 29 4.17 10.48 8.32
CA PHE A 29 3.85 10.76 6.91
C PHE A 29 3.04 9.67 6.20
N ILE A 30 2.83 8.52 6.85
CA ILE A 30 2.21 7.35 6.21
C ILE A 30 0.76 7.61 5.79
N GLU A 31 -0.02 8.36 6.58
CA GLU A 31 -1.41 8.71 6.24
C GLU A 31 -1.47 9.52 4.94
N ARG A 32 -0.61 10.54 4.85
CA ARG A 32 -0.50 11.36 3.64
C ARG A 32 -0.02 10.52 2.45
N ARG A 33 0.96 9.65 2.66
CA ARG A 33 1.47 8.78 1.59
C ARG A 33 0.38 7.83 1.11
N LEU A 34 -0.32 7.16 2.01
CA LEU A 34 -1.43 6.27 1.70
C LEU A 34 -2.51 6.96 0.87
N ALA A 35 -2.91 8.18 1.26
CA ALA A 35 -3.87 8.97 0.48
C ALA A 35 -3.39 9.26 -0.94
N GLN A 36 -2.08 9.51 -1.14
CA GLN A 36 -1.49 9.69 -2.47
C GLN A 36 -1.55 8.41 -3.30
N LEU A 37 -1.15 7.27 -2.72
CA LEU A 37 -1.15 5.98 -3.42
C LEU A 37 -2.57 5.55 -3.81
N MET A 38 -3.56 5.80 -2.95
CA MET A 38 -4.97 5.50 -3.24
C MET A 38 -5.56 6.36 -4.35
N ALA A 39 -5.03 7.56 -4.57
CA ALA A 39 -5.48 8.49 -5.60
C ALA A 39 -4.73 8.33 -6.94
N ASP A 40 -3.69 7.48 -6.98
CA ASP A 40 -2.90 7.24 -8.19
C ASP A 40 -3.52 6.12 -9.03
N ASP A 41 -4.04 6.45 -10.21
CA ASP A 41 -4.64 5.49 -11.13
C ASP A 41 -3.63 4.46 -11.67
N THR A 42 -2.34 4.77 -11.60
CA THR A 42 -1.23 3.90 -12.02
C THR A 42 -0.69 3.03 -10.89
N GLU A 43 -1.26 3.11 -9.69
CA GLU A 43 -0.87 2.26 -8.56
C GLU A 43 -2.07 1.51 -7.96
N ARG A 44 -1.82 0.29 -7.45
CA ARG A 44 -2.74 -0.36 -6.51
C ARG A 44 -1.98 -0.79 -5.27
N LEU A 45 -2.48 -0.36 -4.12
CA LEU A 45 -2.06 -0.88 -2.83
C LEU A 45 -3.09 -1.91 -2.35
N LEU A 46 -2.63 -3.14 -2.12
CA LEU A 46 -3.43 -4.26 -1.66
C LEU A 46 -3.07 -4.61 -0.23
N MET A 47 -4.08 -4.95 0.57
CA MET A 47 -3.93 -5.41 1.95
C MET A 47 -4.36 -6.86 2.04
N ALA A 48 -3.53 -7.71 2.66
CA ALA A 48 -3.89 -9.06 3.04
C ALA A 48 -4.42 -9.05 4.47
N GLU A 49 -5.64 -9.51 4.68
CA GLU A 49 -6.29 -9.53 6.00
C GLU A 49 -6.83 -10.91 6.38
N GLN A 50 -6.88 -11.17 7.69
CA GLN A 50 -7.58 -12.30 8.28
C GLN A 50 -8.44 -11.80 9.44
N GLY A 51 -9.76 -11.84 9.25
CA GLY A 51 -10.69 -11.17 10.17
C GLY A 51 -10.46 -9.66 10.13
N ASN A 52 -10.18 -9.06 11.28
CA ASN A 52 -9.89 -7.61 11.41
C ASN A 52 -8.39 -7.30 11.45
N THR A 53 -7.53 -8.30 11.24
CA THR A 53 -6.07 -8.14 11.32
C THR A 53 -5.48 -8.07 9.92
N VAL A 54 -4.77 -7.00 9.63
CA VAL A 54 -3.92 -6.87 8.45
C VAL A 54 -2.62 -7.64 8.70
N LEU A 55 -2.27 -8.54 7.78
CA LEU A 55 -1.10 -9.41 7.88
C LEU A 55 0.03 -9.02 6.90
N GLY A 56 -0.28 -8.18 5.92
CA GLY A 56 0.69 -7.78 4.90
C GLY A 56 0.08 -6.80 3.90
N PHE A 57 0.94 -6.21 3.08
CA PHE A 57 0.54 -5.34 2.00
C PHE A 57 1.37 -5.61 0.74
N LEU A 58 0.85 -5.22 -0.41
CA LEU A 58 1.53 -5.26 -1.70
C LEU A 58 1.24 -3.97 -2.46
N SER A 59 2.28 -3.22 -2.82
CA SER A 59 2.17 -2.07 -3.72
C SER A 59 2.53 -2.51 -5.14
N LEU A 60 1.63 -2.24 -6.09
CA LEU A 60 1.77 -2.56 -7.51
C LEU A 60 1.76 -1.25 -8.30
N HIS A 61 2.85 -0.97 -9.00
CA HIS A 61 2.93 0.17 -9.93
C HIS A 61 2.81 -0.33 -11.36
N PHE A 62 1.87 0.23 -12.13
CA PHE A 62 1.70 -0.07 -13.54
C PHE A 62 2.57 0.88 -14.36
N ILE A 63 3.57 0.32 -15.04
CA ILE A 63 4.36 1.05 -16.04
C ILE A 63 3.88 0.57 -17.41
N PRO A 64 3.08 1.35 -18.15
CA PRO A 64 2.60 0.92 -19.45
C PRO A 64 3.77 0.84 -20.44
N GLN A 65 4.23 -0.37 -20.73
CA GLN A 65 5.15 -0.67 -21.81
C GLN A 65 4.55 -1.79 -22.66
N LEU A 66 3.90 -1.40 -23.76
CA LEU A 66 3.33 -2.35 -24.73
C LEU A 66 4.16 -2.40 -26.01
N ALA A 67 4.63 -1.25 -26.48
CA ALA A 67 5.70 -1.03 -27.45
C ALA A 67 5.82 0.50 -27.60
N LEU A 68 7.03 1.05 -27.67
CA LEU A 68 7.18 2.38 -28.23
C LEU A 68 7.02 2.24 -29.75
N ALA A 69 6.17 3.05 -30.37
CA ALA A 69 6.24 3.20 -31.82
C ALA A 69 7.55 3.93 -32.14
N GLY A 70 8.55 3.19 -32.62
CA GLY A 70 9.89 3.71 -32.92
C GLY A 70 10.93 2.61 -32.94
#